data_AF-A0A2N1PHZ2-F1
#
_entry.id   AF-A0A2N1PHZ2-F1
#
_cell.length_a   1.000
_cell.length_b   1.000
_cell.length_c   1.000
_cell.angle_alpha   90.00
_cell.angle_beta   90.00
_cell.angle_gamma   90.00
#
_symmetry.space_group_name_H-M   'P 1'
#
loop_
_entity.id
_entity.type
_entity.pdbx_description
1 polymer ?
#
loop_
_entity_poly.entity_id
_entity_poly.type
_entity_poly.pdbx_seq_one_letter_code
_entity_poly.pdbx_strand_id
1 'polypeptide(L)'
;MKQYIERYIYAVTKRLPESSRDEVKEELKAHIHDMLPKDPKDEDIEKVLKTLGNPRKLANNYQDEASYVISPLYYHDYINTLKLVLIIIFSVQVVLGTIDGIIHLESNNFFEQVFEVFGSAL
;
A
#
# COMPACT_ATOMS: atom_id res chain seq x y z
N MET A 1 -31.83 7.82 5.20
CA MET A 1 -31.23 8.36 6.44
C MET A 1 -30.30 7.39 7.19
N LYS A 2 -30.73 6.60 8.18
CA LYS A 2 -29.80 5.86 9.10
C LYS A 2 -28.87 4.84 8.42
N GLN A 3 -29.32 4.19 7.34
CA GLN A 3 -28.57 3.13 6.67
C GLN A 3 -27.25 3.62 6.04
N TYR A 4 -27.19 4.86 5.52
CA TYR A 4 -25.96 5.39 4.90
C TYR A 4 -24.87 5.64 5.94
N ILE A 5 -25.25 6.18 7.09
CA ILE A 5 -24.35 6.43 8.22
C ILE A 5 -23.79 5.10 8.74
N GLU A 6 -24.66 4.12 9.01
CA GLU A 6 -24.24 2.80 9.49
C GLU A 6 -23.30 2.10 8.49
N ARG A 7 -23.61 2.17 7.19
CA ARG A 7 -22.78 1.59 6.14
C ARG A 7 -21.42 2.29 6.03
N TYR A 8 -21.39 3.61 6.22
CA TYR A 8 -20.15 4.39 6.22
C TYR A 8 -19.29 4.02 7.43
N ILE A 9 -19.87 4.00 8.63
CA ILE A 9 -19.18 3.61 9.87
C ILE A 9 -18.63 2.20 9.75
N TYR A 10 -19.44 1.25 9.28
CA TYR A 10 -18.99 -0.12 9.02
C TYR A 10 -17.83 -0.18 8.03
N ALA A 11 -17.87 0.64 6.97
CA ALA A 11 -16.76 0.71 6.02
C ALA A 11 -15.47 1.20 6.71
N VAL A 12 -15.53 2.18 7.60
CA VAL A 12 -14.36 2.65 8.36
C VAL A 12 -13.87 1.54 9.30
N THR A 13 -14.73 1.04 10.18
CA THR A 13 -14.34 0.14 11.28
C THR A 13 -13.92 -1.26 10.81
N LYS A 14 -14.44 -1.77 9.70
CA LYS A 14 -14.00 -3.05 9.11
C LYS A 14 -12.48 -3.08 8.81
N ARG A 15 -11.86 -1.92 8.64
CA ARG A 15 -10.43 -1.79 8.32
C ARG A 15 -9.55 -1.66 9.56
N LEU A 16 -10.14 -1.59 10.75
CA LEU A 16 -9.43 -1.42 12.01
C LEU A 16 -9.20 -2.77 12.72
N PRO A 17 -8.19 -2.85 13.61
CA PRO A 17 -8.01 -3.96 14.54
C PRO A 17 -9.27 -4.19 15.37
N GLU A 18 -9.59 -5.45 15.68
CA GLU A 18 -10.85 -5.79 16.38
C GLU A 18 -10.98 -5.10 17.74
N SER A 19 -9.86 -4.90 18.44
CA SER A 19 -9.80 -4.26 19.75
C SER A 19 -10.27 -2.80 19.74
N SER A 20 -10.13 -2.05 18.65
CA SER A 20 -10.50 -0.63 18.57
C SER A 20 -11.81 -0.38 17.79
N ARG A 21 -12.42 -1.42 17.20
CA ARG A 21 -13.60 -1.25 16.34
C ARG A 21 -14.78 -0.62 17.05
N ASP A 22 -15.10 -1.09 18.26
CA ASP A 22 -16.30 -0.65 18.97
C ASP A 22 -16.16 0.77 19.53
N GLU A 23 -14.98 1.11 20.03
CA GLU A 23 -14.66 2.46 20.49
C GLU A 23 -14.75 3.47 19.34
N VAL A 24 -14.04 3.20 18.23
CA VAL A 24 -14.05 4.08 17.05
C VAL A 24 -15.44 4.16 16.41
N LYS A 25 -16.23 3.09 16.48
CA LYS A 25 -17.61 3.09 15.99
C LYS A 25 -18.46 4.11 16.73
N GLU A 26 -18.43 4.11 18.06
CA GLU A 26 -19.22 5.02 18.87
C GLU A 26 -18.70 6.46 18.76
N GLU A 27 -17.39 6.67 18.74
CA GLU A 27 -16.77 7.98 18.53
C GLU A 27 -17.17 8.58 17.17
N LEU A 28 -17.00 7.82 16.08
CA LEU A 28 -17.33 8.28 14.74
C LEU A 28 -18.83 8.57 14.60
N LYS A 29 -19.67 7.76 15.26
CA LYS A 29 -21.13 7.96 15.27
C LYS A 29 -21.50 9.25 15.99
N ALA A 30 -20.93 9.51 17.17
CA ALA A 30 -21.13 10.76 17.90
C ALA A 30 -20.68 11.96 17.06
N HIS A 31 -19.49 11.88 16.45
CA HIS A 31 -18.94 12.95 15.60
C HIS A 31 -19.83 13.25 14.39
N ILE A 32 -20.38 12.23 13.72
CA ILE A 32 -21.33 12.41 12.61
C ILE A 32 -22.61 13.10 13.11
N HIS A 33 -23.12 12.70 14.28
CA HIS A 33 -24.32 13.30 14.86
C HIS A 33 -24.11 14.77 15.25
N ASP A 34 -22.92 15.13 15.74
CA ASP A 34 -22.58 16.51 16.09
C ASP A 34 -22.47 17.42 14.85
N MET A 35 -22.09 16.87 13.70
CA MET A 35 -22.08 17.60 12.42
C MET A 35 -23.48 17.80 11.82
N LEU A 36 -24.46 16.97 12.20
CA LEU A 36 -25.80 17.00 11.64
C LEU A 36 -26.70 18.04 12.36
N PRO A 37 -27.58 18.74 11.63
CA PRO A 37 -28.59 19.58 12.25
C PRO A 37 -29.65 18.73 12.98
N LYS A 38 -30.47 19.37 13.83
CA LYS A 38 -31.49 18.69 14.67
C LYS A 38 -32.52 17.87 13.87
N ASP A 39 -32.83 18.28 12.64
CA ASP A 39 -33.72 17.56 11.72
C ASP A 39 -33.00 17.40 10.37
N PRO A 40 -32.13 16.38 10.24
CA PRO A 40 -31.26 16.23 9.08
C PRO A 40 -32.04 15.65 7.89
N LYS A 41 -31.90 16.29 6.73
CA LYS A 41 -32.35 15.74 5.46
C LYS A 41 -31.30 14.81 4.87
N ASP A 42 -31.70 13.98 3.89
CA ASP A 42 -30.74 13.10 3.21
C ASP A 42 -29.58 13.88 2.55
N GLU A 43 -29.83 15.11 2.08
CA GLU A 43 -28.79 16.03 1.55
C GLU A 43 -27.75 16.44 2.62
N ASP A 44 -28.18 16.66 3.86
CA ASP A 44 -27.29 17.01 4.97
C ASP A 44 -26.37 15.84 5.30
N ILE A 45 -26.92 14.62 5.32
CA ILE A 45 -26.15 13.38 5.53
C ILE A 45 -25.12 13.20 4.42
N GLU A 46 -25.53 13.35 3.16
CA GLU A 46 -24.61 13.23 2.03
C GLU A 46 -23.47 14.26 2.12
N LYS A 47 -23.79 15.50 2.49
CA LYS A 47 -22.79 16.57 2.67
C LYS A 47 -21.81 16.22 3.77
N VAL A 48 -22.27 15.79 4.94
CA VAL A 48 -21.41 15.38 6.07
C VAL A 48 -20.51 14.22 5.68
N LEU A 49 -21.06 13.16 5.07
CA LEU A 49 -20.26 12.00 4.64
C LEU A 49 -19.24 12.36 3.55
N LYS A 50 -19.58 13.28 2.64
CA LYS A 50 -18.63 13.82 1.65
C LYS A 50 -17.51 14.64 2.32
N THR A 51 -17.84 15.43 3.35
CA THR A 51 -16.86 16.18 4.13
C THR A 51 -15.89 15.26 4.88
N LEU A 52 -16.38 14.16 5.46
CA LEU A 52 -15.55 13.12 6.08
C LEU A 52 -14.68 12.37 5.07
N GLY A 53 -15.13 12.27 3.82
CA GLY A 53 -14.34 11.76 2.70
C GLY A 53 -14.31 10.24 2.62
N ASN A 54 -13.23 9.68 2.06
CA ASN A 54 -13.16 8.25 1.78
C ASN A 54 -12.97 7.44 3.08
N PRO A 55 -13.83 6.45 3.37
CA PRO A 55 -13.76 5.68 4.62
C PRO A 55 -12.45 4.89 4.78
N ARG A 56 -11.78 4.51 3.68
CA ARG A 56 -10.45 3.87 3.75
C ARG A 56 -9.37 4.85 4.20
N LYS A 57 -9.44 6.11 3.75
CA LYS A 57 -8.50 7.15 4.19
C LYS A 57 -8.77 7.54 5.63
N LEU A 58 -10.04 7.70 6.00
CA LEU A 58 -10.44 8.03 7.37
C LEU A 58 -10.03 6.93 8.37
N ALA A 59 -10.13 5.65 8.00
CA ALA A 59 -9.68 4.54 8.83
C ALA A 59 -8.16 4.57 9.14
N ASN A 60 -7.34 5.18 8.28
CA ASN A 60 -5.91 5.33 8.56
C ASN A 60 -5.66 6.37 9.65
N ASN A 61 -6.56 7.34 9.86
CA ASN A 61 -6.41 8.34 10.91
C ASN A 61 -6.66 7.76 12.32
N TYR A 62 -7.36 6.62 12.40
CA TYR A 62 -7.61 5.88 13.65
C TYR A 62 -6.59 4.77 13.91
N GLN A 63 -5.63 4.56 13.00
CA GLN A 63 -4.55 3.61 13.19
C GLN A 63 -3.32 4.37 13.67
N ASP A 64 -2.85 4.05 14.87
CA ASP A 64 -1.60 4.61 15.43
C ASP A 64 -0.39 4.26 14.54
N GLU A 65 -0.42 3.07 13.95
CA GLU A 65 0.56 2.61 12.97
C GLU A 65 -0.09 2.55 11.60
N ALA A 66 0.19 3.55 10.76
CA ALA A 66 -0.20 3.48 9.37
C ALA A 66 0.49 2.26 8.73
N SER A 67 -0.33 1.33 8.24
CA SER A 67 0.11 0.08 7.62
C SER A 67 0.73 0.33 6.24
N TYR A 68 2.00 0.75 6.25
CA TYR A 68 2.81 0.89 5.05
C TYR A 68 3.70 -0.34 4.87
N VAL A 69 3.70 -0.94 3.67
CA VAL A 69 4.65 -2.02 3.32
C VAL A 69 6.09 -1.52 3.41
N ILE A 70 6.31 -0.25 3.06
CA ILE A 70 7.55 0.49 3.24
C ILE A 70 7.16 1.86 3.78
N SER A 71 7.63 2.21 4.97
CA SER A 71 7.34 3.52 5.55
C SER A 71 7.75 4.65 4.59
N PRO A 72 6.92 5.70 4.42
CA PRO A 72 7.24 6.84 3.57
C PRO A 72 8.62 7.45 3.90
N LEU A 73 9.02 7.38 5.18
CA LEU A 73 10.30 7.88 5.66
C LEU A 73 11.49 7.16 4.99
N TYR A 74 11.41 5.85 4.82
CA TYR A 74 12.50 5.02 4.29
C TYR A 74 12.35 4.68 2.80
N TYR A 75 11.31 5.18 2.14
CA TYR A 75 11.01 4.84 0.75
C TYR A 75 12.19 5.15 -0.19
N HIS A 76 12.84 6.30 -0.01
CA HIS A 76 13.96 6.70 -0.85
C HIS A 76 15.19 5.81 -0.63
N ASP A 77 15.51 5.50 0.63
CA ASP A 77 16.63 4.63 0.99
C ASP A 77 16.42 3.20 0.49
N TYR A 78 15.18 2.69 0.60
CA TYR A 78 14.80 1.39 0.05
C TYR A 78 15.03 1.33 -1.47
N ILE A 79 14.57 2.33 -2.22
CA ILE A 79 14.75 2.37 -3.68
C ILE A 79 16.23 2.49 -4.06
N ASN A 80 17.02 3.28 -3.32
CA ASN A 80 18.45 3.40 -3.57
C ASN A 80 19.18 2.06 -3.30
N THR A 81 18.82 1.38 -2.22
CA THR A 81 19.35 0.06 -1.89
C THR A 81 19.00 -0.96 -2.97
N LEU A 82 17.73 -0.96 -3.43
CA LEU A 82 17.28 -1.86 -4.49
C LEU A 82 18.05 -1.63 -5.81
N LYS A 83 18.27 -0.36 -6.19
CA LYS A 83 19.11 -0.02 -7.37
C LYS A 83 20.53 -0.53 -7.22
N LEU A 84 21.13 -0.36 -6.04
CA LEU A 84 22.48 -0.81 -5.77
C LEU A 84 22.59 -2.34 -5.88
N VAL A 85 21.64 -3.07 -5.31
CA VAL A 85 21.58 -4.55 -5.41
C VAL A 85 21.46 -4.99 -6.87
N LEU A 86 20.60 -4.33 -7.67
CA LEU A 86 20.47 -4.62 -9.10
C LEU A 86 21.78 -4.39 -9.88
N ILE A 87 22.49 -3.30 -9.59
CA ILE A 87 23.79 -3.01 -10.22
C ILE A 87 24.83 -4.08 -9.85
N ILE A 88 24.87 -4.52 -8.59
CA ILE A 88 25.78 -5.58 -8.15
C ILE A 88 25.46 -6.89 -8.87
N ILE A 89 24.20 -7.31 -8.88
CA ILE A 89 23.77 -8.55 -9.57
C ILE A 89 24.17 -8.46 -11.04
N PHE A 90 23.84 -7.35 -11.71
CA PHE A 90 24.18 -7.16 -13.13
C PHE A 90 25.70 -7.22 -13.36
N SER A 91 26.50 -6.57 -12.51
CA SER A 91 27.96 -6.56 -12.63
C SER A 91 28.56 -7.96 -12.47
N VAL A 92 28.06 -8.74 -11.50
CA VAL A 92 28.48 -10.13 -11.30
C VAL A 92 28.13 -10.99 -12.52
N GLN A 93 26.93 -10.85 -13.07
CA GLN A 93 26.51 -11.58 -14.26
C GLN A 93 27.37 -11.27 -15.48
N VAL A 94 27.71 -9.99 -15.69
CA VAL A 94 28.61 -9.59 -16.78
C VAL A 94 29.97 -10.27 -16.63
N VAL A 95 30.54 -10.27 -15.42
CA VAL A 95 31.85 -10.90 -15.18
C VAL A 95 31.81 -12.40 -15.44
N LEU A 96 30.82 -13.12 -14.89
CA LEU A 96 30.67 -14.55 -15.13
C LEU A 96 30.47 -14.87 -16.61
N GLY A 97 29.58 -14.13 -17.29
CA GLY A 97 29.34 -14.29 -18.71
C GLY A 97 30.57 -14.05 -19.58
N THR A 98 31.41 -13.06 -19.23
CA THR A 98 32.68 -12.85 -19.95
C THR A 98 33.68 -13.99 -19.75
N ILE A 99 33.73 -14.61 -18.57
CA ILE A 99 34.61 -15.75 -18.30
C ILE A 99 34.13 -16.97 -19.11
N ASP A 100 32.83 -17.27 -19.07
CA ASP A 100 32.26 -18.39 -19.81
C ASP A 100 32.45 -18.22 -21.32
N GLY A 101 32.21 -17.03 -21.87
CA GLY A 101 32.40 -16.76 -23.30
C GLY A 101 33.87 -16.80 -23.78
N ILE A 102 34.84 -16.65 -22.87
CA ILE A 102 36.27 -16.85 -23.19
C ILE A 102 36.62 -18.35 -23.18
N ILE A 103 36.08 -19.11 -22.23
CA ILE A 103 36.37 -20.54 -22.07
C ILE A 103 35.65 -21.37 -23.13
N HIS A 104 34.38 -21.05 -23.37
CA HIS A 104 33.55 -21.64 -24.41
C HIS A 104 33.49 -20.62 -25.55
N LEU A 105 34.28 -20.82 -26.60
CA LEU A 105 34.21 -20.05 -27.86
C LEU A 105 32.91 -20.37 -28.63
N GLU A 106 31.75 -20.34 -27.95
CA GLU A 106 30.43 -20.42 -28.56
C GLU A 106 29.83 -19.03 -28.62
N SER A 107 29.37 -18.65 -29.81
CA SER A 107 28.75 -17.35 -30.09
C SER A 107 27.31 -17.28 -29.55
N ASN A 108 27.12 -17.53 -28.26
CA ASN A 108 25.79 -17.42 -27.69
C ASN A 108 25.59 -15.99 -27.18
N ASN A 109 24.49 -15.40 -27.64
CA ASN A 109 24.18 -13.99 -27.44
C ASN A 109 24.00 -13.72 -25.95
N PHE A 110 24.67 -12.68 -25.42
CA PHE A 110 24.59 -12.21 -24.02
C PHE A 110 23.17 -12.25 -23.42
N PHE A 111 22.15 -11.93 -24.24
CA PHE A 111 20.75 -11.95 -23.82
C PHE A 111 20.21 -13.35 -23.46
N GLU A 112 20.65 -14.41 -24.14
CA GLU A 112 20.23 -15.78 -23.82
C GLU A 112 20.83 -16.24 -22.49
N GLN A 113 22.10 -15.91 -22.23
CA GLN A 113 22.76 -16.23 -20.96
C GLN A 113 22.11 -15.51 -19.78
N VAL A 114 21.77 -14.22 -19.95
CA VAL A 114 20.99 -13.47 -18.97
C VAL A 114 19.63 -14.16 -18.75
N PHE A 115 18.91 -14.51 -19.82
CA PHE A 115 17.59 -15.14 -19.70
C PHE A 115 17.64 -16.52 -19.04
N GLU A 116 18.66 -17.33 -19.27
CA GLU A 116 18.84 -18.65 -18.65
C GLU A 116 19.10 -18.54 -17.14
N VAL A 117 19.95 -17.61 -16.71
CA VAL A 117 20.25 -17.42 -15.29
C VAL A 117 19.05 -16.86 -14.53
N PHE A 118 18.31 -15.92 -15.11
CA PHE A 118 17.09 -15.40 -14.49
C PHE A 118 15.91 -16.39 -14.60
N GLY A 119 15.84 -17.19 -15.67
CA GLY A 119 14.80 -18.19 -15.90
C GLY A 119 14.97 -19.48 -15.09
N SER A 120 16.20 -19.81 -14.67
CA SER A 120 16.46 -20.92 -13.74
C SER A 120 16.23 -20.57 -12.27
N ALA A 121 16.15 -19.27 -11.94
CA ALA A 121 15.92 -18.76 -10.59
C ALA A 121 14.43 -18.49 -10.26
N LEU A 122 13.52 -18.63 -11.22
CA LEU A 122 12.07 -18.46 -11.07
C LEU A 122 11.34 -19.81 -11.20
#